data_AF-A0A225UWE2-F1
#
_entry.id   AF-A0A225UWE2-F1
#
_cell.length_a   1.000
_cell.length_b   1.000
_cell.length_c   1.000
_cell.angle_alpha   90.00
_cell.angle_beta   90.00
_cell.angle_gamma   90.00
#
_symmetry.space_group_name_H-M   'P 1'
#
loop_
_entity.id
_entity.type
_entity.pdbx_description
1 polymer ?
#
loop_
_entity_poly.entity_id
_entity_poly.type
_entity_poly.pdbx_seq_one_letter_code
_entity_poly.pdbx_strand_id
1 'polypeptide(L)'
;MPVLQNFTEVSAAEVAIDKTEGQSCHFWGGKFRRVPVDFSIPDCSVRHMWVLWVCGNRAKHIPPLRLLDGRDMPNRKMQKRLSQLRFLMAKLEKDAKSKNLLRLVLTIEEATTVFISCANTVE
;
A
#
# COMPACT_ATOMS: atom_id res chain seq x y z
N MET A 1 41.58 -38.46 -8.72
CA MET A 1 40.94 -37.93 -9.95
C MET A 1 40.06 -39.05 -10.51
N PRO A 2 38.79 -38.82 -10.92
CA PRO A 2 37.90 -37.64 -10.85
C PRO A 2 36.68 -37.91 -9.92
N VAL A 3 36.10 -36.93 -9.19
CA VAL A 3 35.07 -35.93 -9.57
C VAL A 3 33.97 -36.51 -10.48
N LEU A 4 32.73 -36.55 -9.98
CA LEU A 4 31.56 -35.94 -10.64
C LEU A 4 30.42 -35.75 -9.62
N GLN A 5 30.05 -34.48 -9.50
CA GLN A 5 28.90 -33.89 -8.82
C GLN A 5 27.69 -34.01 -9.74
N ASN A 6 26.50 -34.36 -9.25
CA ASN A 6 25.20 -34.13 -9.91
C ASN A 6 24.18 -33.94 -8.77
N PHE A 7 23.80 -32.71 -8.38
CA PHE A 7 22.86 -31.76 -9.00
C PHE A 7 21.43 -32.29 -9.18
N THR A 8 20.55 -31.62 -8.43
CA THR A 8 19.13 -31.32 -8.69
C THR A 8 18.12 -32.45 -8.78
N GLU A 9 17.23 -32.50 -7.78
CA GLU A 9 15.80 -32.55 -8.06
C GLU A 9 15.06 -31.68 -7.03
N VAL A 10 14.89 -30.40 -7.37
CA VAL A 10 13.97 -29.50 -6.66
C VAL A 10 12.58 -29.86 -7.18
N SER A 11 11.84 -30.65 -6.40
CA SER A 11 10.46 -31.00 -6.72
C SER A 11 9.58 -29.74 -6.65
N ALA A 12 9.12 -29.33 -7.83
CA ALA A 12 8.24 -28.20 -8.07
C ALA A 12 6.78 -28.57 -7.81
N ALA A 13 6.29 -28.31 -6.59
CA ALA A 13 4.89 -28.09 -6.19
C ALA A 13 4.92 -27.98 -4.66
N GLU A 14 4.53 -26.92 -3.98
CA GLU A 14 3.33 -26.10 -4.18
C GLU A 14 3.64 -24.66 -3.77
N VAL A 15 3.89 -23.77 -4.73
CA VAL A 15 3.69 -22.34 -4.48
C VAL A 15 2.23 -22.09 -4.76
N ALA A 16 1.43 -22.07 -3.69
CA ALA A 16 0.05 -21.63 -3.72
C ALA A 16 0.00 -20.32 -4.50
N ILE A 17 -0.67 -20.36 -5.65
CA ILE A 17 -1.00 -19.18 -6.43
C ILE A 17 -1.87 -18.32 -5.50
N ASP A 18 -1.28 -17.27 -4.93
CA ASP A 18 -1.98 -16.23 -4.18
C ASP A 18 -3.12 -15.78 -5.09
N LYS A 19 -4.36 -16.10 -4.68
CA LYS A 19 -5.54 -15.63 -5.38
C LYS A 19 -5.43 -14.11 -5.37
N THR A 20 -5.11 -13.51 -6.50
CA THR A 20 -5.22 -12.07 -6.70
C THR A 20 -6.69 -11.72 -6.50
N GLU A 21 -7.09 -11.46 -5.26
CA GLU A 21 -8.44 -11.00 -4.95
C GLU A 21 -8.68 -9.77 -5.81
N GLY A 22 -9.61 -9.91 -6.75
CA GLY A 22 -9.95 -8.84 -7.67
C GLY A 22 -10.23 -7.57 -6.89
N GLN A 23 -9.63 -6.47 -7.31
CA GLN A 23 -9.80 -5.19 -6.62
C GLN A 23 -11.29 -4.84 -6.59
N SER A 24 -11.87 -4.78 -5.39
CA SER A 24 -13.30 -4.54 -5.21
C SER A 24 -13.67 -3.17 -5.77
N CYS A 25 -14.70 -3.13 -6.62
CA CYS A 25 -15.27 -1.90 -7.16
C CYS A 25 -16.65 -1.67 -6.56
N HIS A 26 -16.95 -0.42 -6.22
CA HIS A 26 -18.20 -0.01 -5.59
C HIS A 26 -18.92 0.98 -6.50
N PHE A 27 -20.24 0.89 -6.63
CA PHE A 27 -21.00 1.78 -7.51
C PHE A 27 -21.77 2.82 -6.69
N TRP A 28 -21.33 4.08 -6.75
CA TRP A 28 -22.03 5.21 -6.13
C TRP A 28 -21.67 6.54 -6.81
N GLY A 29 -22.59 7.51 -6.77
CA GLY A 29 -22.44 8.77 -7.50
C GLY A 29 -22.41 8.58 -9.03
N GLY A 30 -23.10 7.54 -9.53
CA GLY A 30 -23.21 7.22 -10.96
C GLY A 30 -21.94 6.67 -11.62
N LYS A 31 -20.92 6.28 -10.84
CA LYS A 31 -19.63 5.76 -11.35
C LYS A 31 -19.12 4.63 -10.46
N PHE A 32 -18.23 3.81 -11.00
CA PHE A 32 -17.43 2.86 -10.21
C PHE A 32 -16.34 3.59 -9.42
N ARG A 33 -16.15 3.16 -8.19
CA ARG A 33 -15.30 3.75 -7.15
C ARG A 33 -14.47 2.68 -6.47
N ARG A 34 -13.31 3.05 -5.96
CA ARG A 34 -12.34 2.13 -5.34
C ARG A 34 -12.62 1.82 -3.86
N VAL A 35 -13.57 2.53 -3.26
CA VAL A 35 -13.96 2.40 -1.85
C VAL A 35 -15.48 2.47 -1.71
N PRO A 36 -16.07 1.91 -0.65
CA PRO A 36 -17.51 1.98 -0.42
C PRO A 36 -17.97 3.40 -0.05
N VAL A 37 -19.28 3.65 -0.15
CA VAL A 37 -19.88 4.99 0.03
C VAL A 37 -19.75 5.54 1.45
N ASP A 38 -19.62 4.66 2.44
CA ASP A 38 -19.42 4.95 3.86
C ASP A 38 -17.94 4.98 4.25
N PHE A 39 -17.02 4.90 3.29
CA PHE A 39 -15.58 4.92 3.55
C PHE A 39 -15.14 6.19 4.27
N SER A 40 -14.33 6.00 5.32
CA SER A 40 -13.66 7.09 6.03
C SER A 40 -12.18 6.78 6.16
N ILE A 41 -11.35 7.81 5.97
CA ILE A 41 -9.92 7.74 6.30
C ILE A 41 -9.79 7.77 7.83
N PRO A 42 -9.15 6.77 8.47
CA PRO A 42 -9.12 6.66 9.93
C PRO A 42 -8.23 7.73 10.57
N ASP A 43 -8.61 8.20 11.76
CA ASP A 43 -7.74 8.97 12.65
C ASP A 43 -6.76 8.01 13.34
N CYS A 44 -5.49 8.08 12.96
CA CYS A 44 -4.43 7.19 13.44
C CYS A 44 -3.07 7.90 13.39
N SER A 45 -2.03 7.26 13.94
CA SER A 45 -0.67 7.79 13.90
C SER A 45 -0.14 7.91 12.46
N VAL A 46 0.84 8.79 12.25
CA VAL A 46 1.48 8.98 10.94
C VAL A 46 2.06 7.66 10.41
N ARG A 47 2.65 6.85 11.29
CA ARG A 47 3.16 5.51 10.94
C ARG A 47 2.06 4.59 10.41
N HIS A 48 0.92 4.51 11.11
CA HIS A 48 -0.17 3.66 10.66
C HIS A 48 -0.79 4.18 9.36
N MET A 49 -0.89 5.50 9.23
CA MET A 49 -1.33 6.12 8.00
C MET A 49 -0.37 5.85 6.83
N TRP A 50 0.94 5.80 7.06
CA TRP A 50 1.92 5.41 6.04
C TRP A 50 1.71 3.97 5.57
N VAL A 51 1.47 3.03 6.48
CA VAL A 51 1.14 1.64 6.12
C VAL A 51 -0.10 1.59 5.25
N LEU A 52 -1.19 2.29 5.62
CA LEU A 52 -2.39 2.39 4.79
C LEU A 52 -2.11 3.06 3.44
N TRP A 53 -1.22 4.05 3.42
CA TRP A 53 -0.83 4.79 2.22
C TRP A 53 -0.20 3.89 1.15
N VAL A 54 0.72 3.01 1.56
CA VAL A 54 1.48 2.15 0.63
C VAL A 54 0.91 0.75 0.47
N CYS A 55 0.30 0.17 1.50
CA CYS A 55 -0.23 -1.21 1.51
C CYS A 55 -1.77 -1.28 1.39
N GLY A 56 -2.49 -0.23 1.78
CA GLY A 56 -3.95 -0.27 1.89
C GLY A 56 -4.42 -1.11 3.08
N ASN A 57 -5.63 -1.65 3.00
CA ASN A 57 -6.21 -2.57 3.98
C ASN A 57 -6.88 -3.74 3.25
N ARG A 58 -6.16 -4.85 3.12
CA ARG A 58 -6.63 -6.07 2.44
C ARG A 58 -7.89 -6.64 3.09
N ALA A 59 -7.96 -6.68 4.42
CA ALA A 59 -9.13 -7.21 5.14
C ALA A 59 -10.42 -6.41 4.89
N LYS A 60 -10.30 -5.15 4.47
CA LYS A 60 -11.44 -4.30 4.08
C LYS A 60 -11.52 -4.07 2.56
N HIS A 61 -10.72 -4.79 1.77
CA HIS A 61 -10.54 -4.60 0.33
C HIS A 61 -10.28 -3.14 -0.08
N ILE A 62 -9.60 -2.37 0.78
CA ILE A 62 -9.22 -0.99 0.48
C ILE A 62 -7.83 -1.01 -0.15
N PRO A 63 -7.65 -0.42 -1.36
CA PRO A 63 -6.33 -0.36 -1.96
C PRO A 63 -5.42 0.63 -1.21
N PRO A 64 -4.10 0.63 -1.51
CA PRO A 64 -3.20 1.68 -1.05
C PRO A 64 -3.81 3.07 -1.24
N LEU A 65 -3.86 3.88 -0.18
CA LEU A 65 -4.55 5.18 -0.23
C LEU A 65 -3.95 6.13 -1.28
N ARG A 66 -2.67 5.94 -1.63
CA ARG A 66 -1.99 6.66 -2.72
C ARG A 66 -2.66 6.49 -4.09
N LEU A 67 -3.42 5.41 -4.28
CA LEU A 67 -4.14 5.09 -5.51
C LEU A 67 -5.57 5.65 -5.57
N LEU A 68 -6.07 6.28 -4.49
CA LEU A 68 -7.42 6.85 -4.43
C LEU A 68 -7.42 8.28 -4.93
N ASP A 69 -8.36 8.68 -5.76
CA ASP A 69 -8.52 10.08 -6.16
C ASP A 69 -9.54 10.83 -5.26
N GLY A 70 -9.67 12.15 -5.46
CA GLY A 70 -10.67 12.92 -4.69
C GLY A 70 -12.13 12.51 -5.01
N ARG A 71 -12.37 11.88 -6.16
CA ARG A 71 -13.70 11.43 -6.57
C ARG A 71 -14.06 10.08 -5.93
N ASP A 72 -13.07 9.31 -5.48
CA ASP A 72 -13.24 8.14 -4.62
C ASP A 72 -13.65 8.51 -3.19
N MET A 73 -13.62 9.79 -2.80
CA MET A 73 -14.02 10.21 -1.46
C MET A 73 -15.51 10.57 -1.39
N PRO A 74 -16.26 10.05 -0.40
CA PRO A 74 -17.71 10.21 -0.36
C PRO A 74 -18.20 11.63 -0.05
N ASN A 75 -17.35 12.48 0.53
CA ASN A 75 -17.69 13.87 0.85
C ASN A 75 -16.45 14.79 0.84
N ARG A 76 -16.70 16.11 0.84
CA ARG A 76 -15.65 17.15 0.78
C ARG A 76 -14.69 17.13 1.97
N LYS A 77 -15.14 16.69 3.15
CA LYS A 77 -14.28 16.52 4.33
C LYS A 77 -13.22 15.44 4.09
N MET A 78 -13.62 14.28 3.56
CA MET A 78 -12.70 13.20 3.21
C MET A 78 -11.78 13.58 2.04
N GLN A 79 -12.26 14.35 1.06
CA GLN A 79 -11.41 14.92 0.01
C GLN A 79 -10.30 15.80 0.58
N LYS A 80 -10.64 16.73 1.47
CA LYS A 80 -9.65 17.60 2.14
C LYS A 80 -8.62 16.78 2.92
N ARG A 81 -9.08 15.78 3.66
CA ARG A 81 -8.23 14.86 4.42
C ARG A 81 -7.25 14.10 3.52
N LEU A 82 -7.73 13.55 2.40
CA LEU A 82 -6.88 12.87 1.43
C LEU A 82 -5.83 13.81 0.82
N SER A 83 -6.17 15.07 0.53
CA SER A 83 -5.22 16.07 0.05
C SER A 83 -4.15 16.42 1.09
N GLN A 84 -4.50 16.52 2.36
CA GLN A 84 -3.53 16.74 3.45
C GLN A 84 -2.56 15.55 3.58
N LEU A 85 -3.09 14.33 3.50
CA LEU A 85 -2.27 13.12 3.52
C LEU A 85 -1.34 13.02 2.32
N ARG A 86 -1.81 13.37 1.12
CA ARG A 86 -0.95 13.45 -0.08
C ARG A 86 0.29 14.32 0.17
N PHE A 87 0.08 15.50 0.74
CA PHE A 87 1.18 16.42 1.03
C PHE A 87 2.17 15.81 2.03
N LEU A 88 1.66 15.23 3.13
CA LEU A 88 2.48 14.63 4.18
C LEU A 88 3.26 13.42 3.66
N MET A 89 2.56 12.49 3.00
CA MET A 89 3.14 11.23 2.53
C MET A 89 4.08 11.42 1.34
N ALA A 90 3.88 12.47 0.51
CA ALA A 90 4.82 12.80 -0.55
C ALA A 90 6.24 13.12 -0.01
N LYS A 91 6.35 13.69 1.20
CA LYS A 91 7.66 13.91 1.84
C LYS A 91 8.35 12.59 2.17
N LEU A 92 7.61 11.65 2.77
CA LEU A 92 8.11 10.31 3.07
C LEU A 92 8.44 9.53 1.80
N GLU A 93 7.60 9.59 0.77
CA GLU A 93 7.89 8.92 -0.51
C GLU A 93 9.14 9.48 -1.17
N LYS A 94 9.35 10.80 -1.11
CA LYS A 94 10.56 11.43 -1.66
C LYS A 94 11.82 10.95 -0.95
N ASP A 95 11.81 10.88 0.38
CA ASP A 95 12.95 10.41 1.17
C ASP A 95 13.17 8.89 1.02
N ALA A 96 12.11 8.10 1.01
CA ALA A 96 12.21 6.66 0.75
C ALA A 96 12.73 6.39 -0.68
N LYS A 97 12.34 7.21 -1.66
CA LYS A 97 12.84 7.11 -3.04
C LYS A 97 14.32 7.48 -3.14
N SER A 98 14.78 8.53 -2.45
CA SER A 98 16.21 8.90 -2.47
C SER A 98 17.09 7.82 -1.84
N LYS A 99 16.55 7.06 -0.87
CA LYS A 99 17.20 5.91 -0.23
C LYS A 99 17.02 4.58 -0.97
N ASN A 100 16.32 4.57 -2.12
CA ASN A 100 15.97 3.36 -2.88
C ASN A 100 15.20 2.30 -2.07
N LEU A 101 14.35 2.75 -1.14
CA LEU A 101 13.57 1.89 -0.25
C LEU A 101 12.15 1.61 -0.76
N LEU A 102 11.67 2.34 -1.77
CA LEU A 102 10.33 2.13 -2.33
C LEU A 102 10.32 1.04 -3.40
N ARG A 103 9.36 0.11 -3.24
CA ARG A 103 8.99 -0.90 -4.24
C ARG A 103 7.53 -0.72 -4.66
N LEU A 104 7.12 -1.41 -5.73
CA LEU A 104 5.74 -1.40 -6.22
C LEU A 104 4.76 -2.01 -5.21
N VAL A 105 5.17 -3.10 -4.57
CA VAL A 105 4.43 -3.82 -3.53
C VAL A 105 5.34 -3.87 -2.29
N LEU A 106 4.81 -3.46 -1.14
CA LEU A 106 5.46 -3.61 0.16
C LEU A 106 4.58 -4.44 1.07
N THR A 107 5.20 -5.28 1.90
CA THR A 107 4.55 -5.86 3.07
C THR A 107 4.37 -4.79 4.16
N ILE A 108 3.52 -5.07 5.16
CA ILE A 108 3.31 -4.17 6.31
C ILE A 108 4.61 -3.95 7.10
N GLU A 109 5.44 -4.99 7.20
CA GLU A 109 6.74 -4.97 7.87
C GLU A 109 7.74 -4.12 7.10
N GLU A 110 7.84 -4.31 5.78
CA GLU A 110 8.68 -3.47 4.93
C GLU A 110 8.25 -2.01 5.01
N ALA A 111 6.95 -1.73 4.90
CA ALA A 111 6.41 -0.37 5.00
C ALA A 111 6.74 0.29 6.35
N THR A 112 6.71 -0.50 7.44
CA THR A 112 7.14 -0.05 8.77
C THR A 112 8.63 0.33 8.79
N THR A 113 9.49 -0.51 8.22
CA THR A 113 10.93 -0.27 8.19
C THR A 113 11.27 0.98 7.36
N VAL A 114 10.59 1.17 6.23
CA VAL A 114 10.71 2.40 5.43
C VAL A 114 10.30 3.62 6.26
N PHE A 115 9.19 3.56 6.99
CA PHE A 115 8.77 4.65 7.84
C PHE A 115 9.82 5.01 8.90
N ILE A 116 10.36 4.03 9.62
CA ILE A 116 11.39 4.26 10.65
C ILE A 116 12.63 4.92 10.03
N SER A 117 13.00 4.51 8.82
CA SER A 117 14.14 5.06 8.09
C SER A 117 13.93 6.51 7.62
N CYS A 118 12.67 6.94 7.51
CA CYS A 118 12.27 8.23 6.95
C CYS A 118 11.59 9.18 7.95
N ALA A 119 11.35 8.74 9.19
CA ALA A 119 10.53 9.44 10.19
C ALA A 119 11.02 10.87 10.48
N ASN A 120 12.35 11.09 10.47
CA ASN A 120 12.98 12.39 10.71
C ASN A 120 12.62 13.47 9.66
N THR A 121 11.96 13.11 8.56
CA THR A 121 11.55 14.06 7.50
C THR A 121 10.18 14.71 7.78
N VAL A 122 9.43 14.19 8.74
CA VAL A 122 8.03 14.56 8.99
C VAL A 122 7.83 15.32 10.30
N GLU A 123 8.86 15.41 11.13
CA GLU A 123 8.93 16.30 12.31
C GLU A 123 9.20 17.76 11.93
#